data_AF-A0A8E2ESN2-F1
#
_entry.id   AF-A0A8E2ESN2-F1
#
_cell.length_a   1.000
_cell.length_b   1.000
_cell.length_c   1.000
_cell.angle_alpha   90.00
_cell.angle_beta   90.00
_cell.angle_gamma   90.00
#
_symmetry.space_group_name_H-M   'P 1'
#
loop_
_entity.id
_entity.type
_entity.pdbx_description
1 polymer ?
#
loop_
_entity_poly.entity_id
_entity_poly.type
_entity_poly.pdbx_seq_one_letter_code
_entity_poly.pdbx_strand_id
1 'polypeptide(L)'
;MYSLQLIVLSAIPLAMSASPQLLARQSTTSITVNTEKTYQTMDGFGFSEAFQRANLIVSLPADKQKSVIDLLFNTTTGAGFTILRNGIGSSPDSSSDHMNTIEPKSPGSPSGTPNYVWDGKDSGQLWVSQQAVKYGVKTFYANAWSAPGYMKTNNNENNGGYLCGVSGQTCSSGDWKQAFANYLVQYIQYYQAAGVSITHLGFLNEPDYSASYASMQSSGTQAADFIKVLSPTLKAANLTDVGITCCDAEGWSTQVSMTQQIKSAGAESLLSAITSHSYTSGPSGPISTSRKVWQTEYGDLNGAWTTAWHGSGGAGEGLTWANNIYNAIVNANCSAYLYWVATQGGSTNEKLIQIDSSNNVAVSKRLWAFANWSRFVRPGAVRVQTQGGSLKTSAFKNVDGTLAVQVINTGSSAASVSIALQGFNGTAVAGWITDNTHDLSSTTAQISSTGTVTGSVPGYAMVSFVVSGS
;
A
#
# COMPACT_ATOMS: atom_id res chain seq x y z
N MET A 1 61.02 -78.51 1.70
CA MET A 1 61.25 -77.06 1.66
C MET A 1 60.36 -76.50 0.56
N TYR A 2 59.30 -75.78 0.93
CA TYR A 2 58.29 -75.25 0.01
C TYR A 2 58.79 -73.94 -0.62
N SER A 3 58.65 -73.82 -1.94
CA SER A 3 59.02 -72.65 -2.73
C SER A 3 57.79 -71.75 -2.88
N LEU A 4 57.87 -70.50 -2.41
CA LEU A 4 56.81 -69.49 -2.53
C LEU A 4 57.23 -68.46 -3.60
N GLN A 5 56.49 -68.41 -4.72
CA GLN A 5 56.63 -67.36 -5.73
C GLN A 5 55.84 -66.12 -5.28
N LEU A 6 56.52 -64.97 -5.19
CA LEU A 6 55.88 -63.66 -5.04
C LEU A 6 55.47 -63.13 -6.43
N ILE A 7 54.18 -62.88 -6.63
CA ILE A 7 53.65 -62.13 -7.78
C ILE A 7 53.53 -60.67 -7.36
N VAL A 8 54.24 -59.78 -8.05
CA VAL A 8 54.12 -58.32 -7.87
C VAL A 8 53.05 -57.82 -8.85
N LEU A 9 51.90 -57.37 -8.34
CA LEU A 9 50.91 -56.64 -9.13
C LEU A 9 51.31 -55.16 -9.22
N SER A 10 51.63 -54.70 -10.42
CA SER A 10 51.80 -53.28 -10.76
C SER A 10 50.43 -52.61 -10.90
N ALA A 11 50.09 -51.68 -10.01
CA ALA A 11 48.91 -50.84 -10.15
C ALA A 11 49.18 -49.67 -11.12
N ILE A 12 48.41 -49.60 -12.21
CA ILE A 12 48.40 -48.47 -13.15
C ILE A 12 47.40 -47.43 -12.60
N PRO A 13 47.77 -46.14 -12.44
CA PRO A 13 46.82 -45.12 -12.03
C PRO A 13 45.88 -44.79 -13.20
N LEU A 14 44.56 -44.97 -13.00
CA LEU A 14 43.53 -44.44 -13.87
C LEU A 14 43.56 -42.89 -13.77
N ALA A 15 43.94 -42.22 -14.86
CA ALA A 15 43.72 -40.79 -15.01
C ALA A 15 42.21 -40.56 -15.20
N MET A 16 41.54 -40.05 -14.17
CA MET A 16 40.17 -39.55 -14.28
C MET A 16 40.18 -38.28 -15.12
N SER A 17 39.63 -38.37 -16.33
CA SER A 17 39.29 -37.20 -17.14
C SER A 17 38.16 -36.43 -16.43
N ALA A 18 38.48 -35.23 -15.94
CA ALA A 18 37.48 -34.30 -15.47
C ALA A 18 36.55 -33.95 -16.65
N SER A 19 35.32 -34.45 -16.60
CA SER A 19 34.27 -34.00 -17.52
C SER A 19 33.99 -32.53 -17.22
N PRO A 20 34.03 -31.61 -18.20
CA PRO A 20 33.66 -30.23 -17.95
C PRO A 20 32.20 -30.22 -17.48
N GLN A 21 31.97 -29.73 -16.26
CA GLN A 21 30.63 -29.38 -15.82
C GLN A 21 30.06 -28.39 -16.84
N LEU A 22 29.10 -28.84 -17.64
CA LEU A 22 28.21 -27.97 -18.40
C LEU A 22 27.46 -27.13 -17.38
N LEU A 23 28.00 -25.96 -17.04
CA LEU A 23 27.24 -24.90 -16.38
C LEU A 23 26.04 -24.65 -17.27
N ALA A 24 24.83 -24.92 -16.74
CA ALA A 24 23.60 -24.55 -17.41
C ALA A 24 23.72 -23.09 -17.82
N ARG A 25 23.66 -22.82 -19.12
CA ARG A 25 23.78 -21.47 -19.68
C ARG A 25 22.57 -20.68 -19.16
N GLN A 26 22.75 -19.93 -18.07
CA GLN A 26 21.69 -19.04 -17.57
C GLN A 26 21.29 -18.14 -18.73
N SER A 27 20.00 -18.13 -19.07
CA SER A 27 19.49 -17.24 -20.10
C SER A 27 19.64 -15.81 -19.61
N THR A 28 20.50 -15.04 -20.29
CA THR A 28 20.64 -13.61 -20.01
C THR A 28 19.39 -12.89 -20.49
N THR A 29 18.62 -12.36 -19.55
CA THR A 29 17.45 -11.52 -19.81
C THR A 29 17.94 -10.09 -20.05
N SER A 30 17.76 -9.59 -21.27
CA SER A 30 18.12 -8.21 -21.63
C SER A 30 16.93 -7.27 -21.42
N ILE A 31 17.12 -6.25 -20.59
CA ILE A 31 16.11 -5.25 -20.21
C ILE A 31 16.64 -3.88 -20.63
N THR A 32 15.78 -3.01 -21.14
CA THR A 32 16.09 -1.61 -21.40
C THR A 32 15.23 -0.72 -20.52
N VAL A 33 15.84 0.23 -19.83
CA VAL A 33 15.16 1.30 -19.09
C VAL A 33 15.34 2.60 -19.86
N ASN A 34 14.25 3.26 -20.24
CA ASN A 34 14.28 4.57 -20.89
C ASN A 34 13.64 5.62 -20.00
N THR A 35 14.48 6.50 -19.45
CA THR A 35 14.06 7.54 -18.50
C THR A 35 13.44 8.77 -19.15
N GLU A 36 13.49 8.89 -20.47
CA GLU A 36 12.85 9.97 -21.24
C GLU A 36 11.36 9.69 -21.48
N LYS A 37 10.93 8.44 -21.32
CA LYS A 37 9.52 8.03 -21.42
C LYS A 37 8.93 7.83 -20.03
N THR A 38 8.17 8.83 -19.59
CA THR A 38 7.59 8.89 -18.25
C THR A 38 6.10 8.51 -18.24
N TYR A 39 5.63 8.04 -17.09
CA TYR A 39 4.23 7.73 -16.81
C TYR A 39 3.76 8.48 -15.55
N GLN A 40 3.03 7.83 -14.66
CA GLN A 40 2.51 8.45 -13.45
C GLN A 40 3.62 8.76 -12.42
N THR A 41 3.40 9.82 -11.66
CA THR A 41 4.14 10.12 -10.42
C THR A 41 3.62 9.28 -9.27
N MET A 42 4.52 8.79 -8.44
CA MET A 42 4.26 7.96 -7.27
C MET A 42 4.06 8.82 -6.02
N ASP A 43 2.97 8.58 -5.31
CA ASP A 43 2.71 9.14 -3.98
C ASP A 43 3.20 8.19 -2.87
N GLY A 44 3.27 6.90 -3.19
CA GLY A 44 4.01 5.90 -2.42
C GLY A 44 3.17 4.72 -1.97
N PHE A 45 3.49 4.19 -0.80
CA PHE A 45 2.95 2.91 -0.32
C PHE A 45 2.59 3.02 1.15
N GLY A 46 1.62 2.21 1.58
CA GLY A 46 1.11 2.34 2.94
C GLY A 46 0.23 1.21 3.42
N PHE A 47 -0.48 1.51 4.48
CA PHE A 47 -1.38 0.61 5.21
C PHE A 47 -2.34 1.44 6.07
N SER A 48 -3.26 0.76 6.75
CA SER A 48 -4.15 1.29 7.78
C SER A 48 -3.85 0.69 9.16
N GLU A 49 -4.25 1.42 10.20
CA GLU A 49 -4.32 0.93 11.58
C GLU A 49 -5.69 1.25 12.22
N ALA A 50 -6.72 1.33 11.37
CA ALA A 50 -8.12 1.52 11.72
C ALA A 50 -8.67 0.39 12.61
N PHE A 51 -9.90 0.54 13.10
CA PHE A 51 -10.59 -0.45 13.95
C PHE A 51 -9.75 -0.90 15.15
N GLN A 52 -9.17 0.09 15.84
CA GLN A 52 -8.32 -0.07 17.01
C GLN A 52 -7.06 -0.94 16.80
N ARG A 53 -6.68 -1.28 15.56
CA ARG A 53 -5.43 -2.02 15.31
C ARG A 53 -4.20 -1.23 15.76
N ALA A 54 -4.25 0.10 15.66
CA ALA A 54 -3.24 0.98 16.26
C ALA A 54 -2.99 0.71 17.75
N ASN A 55 -4.03 0.35 18.53
CA ASN A 55 -3.90 0.06 19.96
C ASN A 55 -3.05 -1.18 20.24
N LEU A 56 -2.92 -2.11 19.29
CA LEU A 56 -2.01 -3.26 19.42
C LEU A 56 -0.57 -2.78 19.52
N ILE A 57 -0.19 -1.75 18.75
CA ILE A 57 1.14 -1.14 18.83
C ILE A 57 1.25 -0.32 20.11
N VAL A 58 0.29 0.57 20.37
CA VAL A 58 0.31 1.49 21.53
C VAL A 58 0.39 0.73 22.86
N SER A 59 -0.13 -0.50 22.94
CA SER A 59 -0.11 -1.31 24.17
C SER A 59 1.16 -2.14 24.36
N LEU A 60 2.07 -2.19 23.37
CA LEU A 60 3.32 -2.92 23.51
C LEU A 60 4.29 -2.24 24.49
N PRO A 61 5.24 -3.00 25.08
CA PRO A 61 6.44 -2.44 25.69
C PRO A 61 7.20 -1.51 24.73
N ALA A 62 7.85 -0.47 25.26
CA ALA A 62 8.44 0.61 24.45
C ALA A 62 9.49 0.15 23.42
N ASP A 63 10.28 -0.88 23.73
CA ASP A 63 11.24 -1.49 22.82
C ASP A 63 10.54 -2.20 21.63
N LYS A 64 9.45 -2.92 21.91
CA LYS A 64 8.62 -3.56 20.88
C LYS A 64 7.83 -2.56 20.05
N GLN A 65 7.30 -1.49 20.68
CA GLN A 65 6.71 -0.35 19.97
C GLN A 65 7.69 0.20 18.93
N LYS A 66 8.91 0.55 19.38
CA LYS A 66 9.96 1.08 18.50
C LYS A 66 10.31 0.10 17.38
N SER A 67 10.42 -1.18 17.69
CA SER A 67 10.71 -2.23 16.69
C SER A 67 9.64 -2.32 15.60
N VAL A 68 8.35 -2.28 15.96
CA VAL A 68 7.24 -2.30 14.99
C VAL A 68 7.21 -1.01 14.18
N ILE A 69 7.37 0.15 14.81
CA ILE A 69 7.42 1.45 14.12
C ILE A 69 8.62 1.51 13.16
N ASP A 70 9.78 0.96 13.52
CA ASP A 70 10.93 0.84 12.62
C ASP A 70 10.59 -0.06 11.40
N LEU A 71 9.97 -1.22 11.62
CA LEU A 71 9.55 -2.11 10.54
C LEU A 71 8.61 -1.43 9.54
N LEU A 72 7.76 -0.52 10.02
CA LEU A 72 6.80 0.19 9.16
C LEU A 72 7.43 1.37 8.43
N PHE A 73 8.17 2.24 9.13
CA PHE A 73 8.55 3.55 8.60
C PHE A 73 10.05 3.77 8.38
N ASN A 74 10.93 2.92 8.90
CA ASN A 74 12.37 3.07 8.70
C ASN A 74 12.77 2.66 7.27
N THR A 75 13.47 3.54 6.55
CA THR A 75 13.93 3.29 5.17
C THR A 75 15.22 2.47 5.08
N THR A 76 15.78 2.05 6.22
CA THR A 76 16.99 1.21 6.30
C THR A 76 16.68 -0.17 6.85
N THR A 77 15.86 -0.26 7.90
CA THR A 77 15.56 -1.51 8.61
C THR A 77 14.13 -2.02 8.44
N GLY A 78 13.25 -1.24 7.81
CA GLY A 78 11.84 -1.59 7.60
C GLY A 78 11.37 -1.35 6.17
N ALA A 79 10.07 -1.22 5.98
CA ALA A 79 9.44 -0.98 4.68
C ALA A 79 9.49 0.49 4.23
N GLY A 80 9.73 1.42 5.15
CA GLY A 80 9.80 2.84 4.83
C GLY A 80 8.49 3.40 4.27
N PHE A 81 7.33 2.91 4.72
CA PHE A 81 6.02 3.35 4.24
C PHE A 81 5.87 4.87 4.30
N THR A 82 5.10 5.42 3.36
CA THR A 82 4.97 6.88 3.17
C THR A 82 3.54 7.38 3.19
N ILE A 83 2.58 6.47 3.27
CA ILE A 83 1.16 6.77 3.41
C ILE A 83 0.61 6.02 4.61
N LEU A 84 -0.05 6.74 5.51
CA LEU A 84 -0.86 6.14 6.58
C LEU A 84 -2.33 6.48 6.33
N ARG A 85 -3.17 5.45 6.24
CA ARG A 85 -4.63 5.58 6.13
C ARG A 85 -5.25 5.43 7.52
N ASN A 86 -5.89 6.48 8.01
CA ASN A 86 -6.61 6.49 9.28
C ASN A 86 -8.13 6.47 9.03
N GLY A 87 -8.86 5.77 9.88
CA GLY A 87 -10.31 5.81 9.93
C GLY A 87 -10.84 6.97 10.75
N ILE A 88 -11.75 7.72 10.16
CA ILE A 88 -12.56 8.71 10.84
C ILE A 88 -13.73 7.96 11.48
N GLY A 89 -13.72 7.83 12.81
CA GLY A 89 -14.71 7.06 13.54
C GLY A 89 -16.14 7.58 13.41
N SER A 90 -17.13 6.68 13.35
CA SER A 90 -18.56 7.00 13.31
C SER A 90 -19.30 6.56 14.57
N SER A 91 -18.66 5.77 15.43
CA SER A 91 -19.31 5.08 16.53
C SER A 91 -19.43 5.93 17.79
N PRO A 92 -20.52 5.87 18.56
CA PRO A 92 -20.66 6.66 19.77
C PRO A 92 -19.76 6.18 20.93
N ASP A 93 -19.12 5.02 20.78
CA ASP A 93 -18.25 4.38 21.77
C ASP A 93 -17.02 3.73 21.11
N SER A 94 -16.14 3.18 21.95
CA SER A 94 -14.95 2.41 21.55
C SER A 94 -15.09 0.93 21.94
N SER A 95 -16.31 0.39 22.00
CA SER A 95 -16.53 -1.03 22.31
C SER A 95 -16.09 -1.94 21.16
N SER A 96 -15.74 -3.20 21.45
CA SER A 96 -15.13 -4.10 20.46
C SER A 96 -13.90 -3.45 19.79
N ASP A 97 -13.99 -3.21 18.50
CA ASP A 97 -13.01 -2.58 17.62
C ASP A 97 -13.57 -1.31 16.97
N HIS A 98 -14.67 -0.76 17.50
CA HIS A 98 -15.28 0.48 17.03
C HIS A 98 -14.28 1.65 17.06
N MET A 99 -14.42 2.55 16.09
CA MET A 99 -13.72 3.83 16.07
C MET A 99 -14.68 4.91 16.53
N ASN A 100 -14.41 5.50 17.70
CA ASN A 100 -15.30 6.50 18.27
C ASN A 100 -15.31 7.79 17.44
N THR A 101 -16.50 8.34 17.22
CA THR A 101 -16.70 9.60 16.51
C THR A 101 -16.33 10.80 17.37
N ILE A 102 -15.92 11.89 16.72
CA ILE A 102 -15.80 13.19 17.38
C ILE A 102 -17.16 13.83 17.67
N GLU A 103 -18.28 13.30 17.17
CA GLU A 103 -19.62 13.87 17.39
C GLU A 103 -20.64 12.80 17.81
N PRO A 104 -20.52 12.24 19.04
CA PRO A 104 -21.25 11.03 19.46
C PRO A 104 -22.75 11.26 19.70
N LYS A 105 -23.22 12.51 19.71
CA LYS A 105 -24.62 12.86 19.95
C LYS A 105 -25.11 13.80 18.86
N SER A 106 -26.31 13.54 18.37
CA SER A 106 -26.97 14.40 17.39
C SER A 106 -27.18 15.81 17.96
N PRO A 107 -26.92 16.88 17.18
CA PRO A 107 -27.27 18.25 17.54
C PRO A 107 -28.78 18.55 17.40
N GLY A 108 -29.61 17.53 17.13
CA GLY A 108 -31.07 17.61 17.02
C GLY A 108 -31.59 18.01 15.64
N SER A 109 -30.80 18.76 14.85
CA SER A 109 -31.11 19.09 13.46
C SER A 109 -29.83 19.41 12.67
N PRO A 110 -29.85 19.41 11.33
CA PRO A 110 -28.67 19.72 10.51
C PRO A 110 -28.07 21.11 10.74
N SER A 111 -28.87 22.06 11.22
CA SER A 111 -28.44 23.42 11.58
C SER A 111 -28.22 23.61 13.08
N GLY A 112 -28.38 22.56 13.88
CA GLY A 112 -28.08 22.58 15.30
C GLY A 112 -26.58 22.77 15.54
N THR A 113 -26.21 23.33 16.69
CA THR A 113 -24.80 23.49 17.07
C THR A 113 -24.19 22.13 17.45
N PRO A 114 -23.18 21.63 16.71
CA PRO A 114 -22.55 20.36 17.02
C PRO A 114 -21.78 20.43 18.34
N ASN A 115 -21.75 19.31 19.08
CA ASN A 115 -20.92 19.17 20.26
C ASN A 115 -19.79 18.17 19.98
N TYR A 116 -18.67 18.70 19.49
CA TYR A 116 -17.49 17.91 19.18
C TYR A 116 -16.71 17.52 20.44
N VAL A 117 -16.24 16.27 20.49
CA VAL A 117 -15.45 15.69 21.56
C VAL A 117 -14.16 15.13 20.96
N TRP A 118 -13.01 15.60 21.44
CA TRP A 118 -11.71 15.08 21.05
C TRP A 118 -11.02 14.42 22.24
N ASP A 119 -10.66 13.14 22.08
CA ASP A 119 -10.02 12.36 23.13
C ASP A 119 -8.48 12.40 23.07
N GLY A 120 -7.92 12.99 22.01
CA GLY A 120 -6.47 13.03 21.78
C GLY A 120 -5.85 11.68 21.44
N LYS A 121 -6.64 10.69 21.01
CA LYS A 121 -6.20 9.31 20.74
C LYS A 121 -6.64 8.79 19.38
N ASP A 122 -7.92 9.01 19.03
CA ASP A 122 -8.54 8.49 17.81
C ASP A 122 -8.30 6.99 17.60
N SER A 123 -8.70 6.18 18.58
CA SER A 123 -8.45 4.72 18.60
C SER A 123 -6.97 4.31 18.47
N GLY A 124 -6.05 5.17 18.92
CA GLY A 124 -4.60 4.97 18.87
C GLY A 124 -3.94 5.46 17.58
N GLN A 125 -4.74 5.80 16.57
CA GLN A 125 -4.26 6.19 15.23
C GLN A 125 -3.46 7.50 15.28
N LEU A 126 -3.82 8.43 16.16
CA LEU A 126 -3.07 9.68 16.33
C LEU A 126 -1.63 9.41 16.77
N TRP A 127 -1.42 8.48 17.70
CA TRP A 127 -0.08 8.15 18.19
C TRP A 127 0.78 7.54 17.08
N VAL A 128 0.24 6.61 16.29
CA VAL A 128 0.94 6.03 15.14
C VAL A 128 1.28 7.10 14.12
N SER A 129 0.35 8.02 13.86
CA SER A 129 0.56 9.16 12.94
C SER A 129 1.69 10.07 13.42
N GLN A 130 1.73 10.39 14.72
CA GLN A 130 2.81 11.18 15.31
C GLN A 130 4.16 10.46 15.26
N GLN A 131 4.20 9.13 15.38
CA GLN A 131 5.43 8.38 15.13
C GLN A 131 5.83 8.47 13.66
N ALA A 132 4.90 8.25 12.72
CA ALA A 132 5.15 8.32 11.29
C ALA A 132 5.76 9.68 10.86
N VAL A 133 5.28 10.80 11.43
CA VAL A 133 5.86 12.14 11.22
C VAL A 133 7.35 12.18 11.55
N LYS A 134 7.79 11.54 12.64
CA LYS A 134 9.22 11.50 13.05
C LYS A 134 10.11 10.75 12.06
N TYR A 135 9.53 9.85 11.26
CA TYR A 135 10.21 9.12 10.19
C TYR A 135 10.10 9.84 8.83
N GLY A 136 9.53 11.04 8.81
CA GLY A 136 9.40 11.86 7.61
C GLY A 136 8.20 11.51 6.73
N VAL A 137 7.21 10.77 7.25
CA VAL A 137 5.93 10.57 6.55
C VAL A 137 5.20 11.89 6.45
N LYS A 138 4.74 12.22 5.24
CA LYS A 138 4.02 13.46 4.92
C LYS A 138 2.61 13.22 4.41
N THR A 139 2.28 12.00 3.98
CA THR A 139 0.98 11.69 3.40
C THR A 139 0.13 10.95 4.42
N PHE A 140 -0.87 11.65 4.94
CA PHE A 140 -1.89 11.09 5.82
C PHE A 140 -3.24 11.14 5.11
N TYR A 141 -3.85 9.96 4.97
CA TYR A 141 -5.16 9.77 4.36
C TYR A 141 -6.20 9.48 5.44
N ALA A 142 -7.06 10.43 5.77
CA ALA A 142 -8.18 10.20 6.68
C ALA A 142 -9.41 9.80 5.86
N ASN A 143 -9.99 8.63 6.15
CA ASN A 143 -11.17 8.13 5.44
C ASN A 143 -12.31 7.79 6.41
N ALA A 144 -13.52 8.27 6.13
CA ALA A 144 -14.71 7.87 6.86
C ALA A 144 -15.33 6.61 6.24
N TRP A 145 -15.56 5.57 7.05
CA TRP A 145 -16.38 4.43 6.65
C TRP A 145 -17.86 4.78 6.55
N SER A 146 -18.30 5.70 7.40
CA SER A 146 -19.68 6.10 7.57
C SER A 146 -19.74 7.50 8.16
N ALA A 147 -20.83 8.23 7.90
CA ALA A 147 -21.19 9.36 8.74
C ALA A 147 -21.76 8.84 10.09
N PRO A 148 -21.77 9.66 11.16
CA PRO A 148 -22.52 9.32 12.37
C PRO A 148 -23.96 8.95 12.03
N GLY A 149 -24.51 7.94 12.72
CA GLY A 149 -25.80 7.33 12.36
C GLY A 149 -26.95 8.34 12.18
N TYR A 150 -27.03 9.38 12.99
CA TYR A 150 -28.08 10.40 12.92
C TYR A 150 -28.04 11.29 11.67
N MET A 151 -26.96 11.23 10.89
CA MET A 151 -26.85 11.91 9.59
C MET A 151 -27.32 11.02 8.42
N LYS A 152 -27.74 9.78 8.68
CA LYS A 152 -28.04 8.76 7.67
C LYS A 152 -29.51 8.36 7.62
N THR A 153 -29.95 7.88 6.46
CA THR A 153 -31.34 7.47 6.19
C THR A 153 -31.84 6.34 7.09
N ASN A 154 -30.95 5.48 7.58
CA ASN A 154 -31.28 4.38 8.49
C ASN A 154 -31.04 4.70 9.96
N ASN A 155 -30.65 5.94 10.30
CA ASN A 155 -30.30 6.38 11.65
C ASN A 155 -29.29 5.45 12.37
N ASN A 156 -28.38 4.83 11.61
CA ASN A 156 -27.44 3.83 12.11
C ASN A 156 -26.13 3.94 11.34
N GLU A 157 -24.98 3.87 12.01
CA GLU A 157 -23.68 3.89 11.33
C GLU A 157 -23.40 2.60 10.54
N ASN A 158 -24.02 1.48 10.92
CA ASN A 158 -23.86 0.15 10.32
C ASN A 158 -24.95 -0.15 9.28
N ASN A 159 -24.82 -1.29 8.60
CA ASN A 159 -25.81 -1.86 7.68
C ASN A 159 -26.20 -0.90 6.54
N GLY A 160 -25.20 -0.25 5.94
CA GLY A 160 -25.38 0.63 4.80
C GLY A 160 -26.20 1.88 5.14
N GLY A 161 -27.19 2.21 4.31
CA GLY A 161 -27.90 3.48 4.38
C GLY A 161 -27.10 4.61 3.72
N TYR A 162 -27.74 5.77 3.53
CA TYR A 162 -27.21 6.86 2.73
C TYR A 162 -27.12 8.14 3.55
N LEU A 163 -26.20 9.05 3.20
CA LEU A 163 -26.16 10.39 3.77
C LEU A 163 -27.46 11.13 3.45
N CYS A 164 -28.17 11.60 4.47
CA CYS A 164 -29.41 12.35 4.30
C CYS A 164 -29.17 13.63 3.47
N GLY A 165 -29.90 13.78 2.36
CA GLY A 165 -29.85 14.94 1.48
C GLY A 165 -29.15 14.70 0.14
N VAL A 166 -28.41 13.60 -0.05
CA VAL A 166 -27.90 13.25 -1.39
C VAL A 166 -29.06 12.87 -2.34
N SER A 167 -28.82 12.91 -3.64
CA SER A 167 -29.85 12.64 -4.65
C SER A 167 -30.60 11.34 -4.37
N GLY A 168 -31.94 11.43 -4.32
CA GLY A 168 -32.84 10.31 -4.05
C GLY A 168 -32.93 9.87 -2.59
N GLN A 169 -32.23 10.52 -1.65
CA GLN A 169 -32.15 10.09 -0.24
C GLN A 169 -32.55 11.23 0.69
N THR A 170 -33.84 11.28 1.03
CA THR A 170 -34.40 12.30 1.94
C THR A 170 -34.65 11.72 3.33
N CYS A 171 -34.52 12.56 4.35
CA CYS A 171 -34.77 12.21 5.74
C CYS A 171 -35.71 13.24 6.35
N SER A 172 -36.58 12.80 7.25
CA SER A 172 -37.45 13.73 8.02
C SER A 172 -36.66 14.70 8.89
N SER A 173 -35.42 14.34 9.27
CA SER A 173 -34.50 15.19 10.01
C SER A 173 -33.82 16.27 9.15
N GLY A 174 -33.92 16.22 7.82
CA GLY A 174 -33.38 17.24 6.90
C GLY A 174 -32.17 16.80 6.07
N ASP A 175 -31.50 17.76 5.42
CA ASP A 175 -30.27 17.58 4.63
C ASP A 175 -29.03 17.74 5.52
N TRP A 176 -28.25 16.67 5.69
CA TRP A 176 -27.09 16.61 6.57
C TRP A 176 -25.74 16.77 5.83
N LYS A 177 -25.73 17.02 4.51
CA LYS A 177 -24.47 17.14 3.76
C LYS A 177 -23.55 18.22 4.31
N GLN A 178 -24.07 19.42 4.61
CA GLN A 178 -23.21 20.49 5.15
C GLN A 178 -22.70 20.16 6.56
N ALA A 179 -23.54 19.57 7.41
CA ALA A 179 -23.13 19.14 8.75
C ALA A 179 -22.03 18.07 8.69
N PHE A 180 -22.15 17.09 7.79
CA PHE A 180 -21.11 16.08 7.60
C PHE A 180 -19.82 16.67 7.01
N ALA A 181 -19.90 17.64 6.10
CA ALA A 181 -18.70 18.35 5.62
C ALA A 181 -18.00 19.12 6.75
N ASN A 182 -18.76 19.79 7.62
CA ASN A 182 -18.21 20.50 8.79
C ASN A 182 -17.57 19.53 9.80
N TYR A 183 -18.20 18.36 10.01
CA TYR A 183 -17.67 17.27 10.82
C TYR A 183 -16.28 16.81 10.34
N LEU A 184 -16.13 16.56 9.04
CA LEU A 184 -14.84 16.15 8.45
C LEU A 184 -13.78 17.25 8.57
N VAL A 185 -14.15 18.53 8.37
CA VAL A 185 -13.26 19.68 8.60
C VAL A 185 -12.79 19.73 10.05
N GLN A 186 -13.69 19.54 11.01
CA GLN A 186 -13.33 19.57 12.42
C GLN A 186 -12.35 18.46 12.79
N TYR A 187 -12.52 17.25 12.25
CA TYR A 187 -11.57 16.15 12.42
C TYR A 187 -10.16 16.52 11.94
N ILE A 188 -10.05 17.12 10.74
CA ILE A 188 -8.77 17.57 10.19
C ILE A 188 -8.12 18.61 11.10
N GLN A 189 -8.89 19.56 11.61
CA GLN A 189 -8.38 20.60 12.51
C GLN A 189 -7.85 20.03 13.83
N TYR A 190 -8.48 18.98 14.39
CA TYR A 190 -7.95 18.29 15.57
C TYR A 190 -6.59 17.62 15.30
N TYR A 191 -6.45 16.93 14.17
CA TYR A 191 -5.18 16.33 13.76
C TYR A 191 -4.10 17.40 13.53
N GLN A 192 -4.44 18.49 12.84
CA GLN A 192 -3.52 19.59 12.58
C GLN A 192 -3.04 20.24 13.89
N ALA A 193 -3.94 20.46 14.85
CA ALA A 193 -3.59 20.97 16.18
C ALA A 193 -2.68 20.01 16.97
N ALA A 194 -2.77 18.70 16.69
CA ALA A 194 -1.93 17.66 17.28
C ALA A 194 -0.61 17.42 16.53
N GLY A 195 -0.27 18.27 15.56
CA GLY A 195 0.99 18.22 14.81
C GLY A 195 1.02 17.24 13.64
N VAL A 196 -0.13 16.74 13.20
CA VAL A 196 -0.27 15.84 12.05
C VAL A 196 -1.15 16.49 10.99
N SER A 197 -0.57 16.86 9.86
CA SER A 197 -1.32 17.42 8.74
C SER A 197 -1.98 16.32 7.92
N ILE A 198 -3.31 16.20 8.01
CA ILE A 198 -4.07 15.38 7.06
C ILE A 198 -3.90 15.98 5.66
N THR A 199 -3.56 15.14 4.69
CA THR A 199 -3.29 15.56 3.30
C THR A 199 -4.34 15.09 2.31
N HIS A 200 -5.01 13.99 2.64
CA HIS A 200 -6.04 13.37 1.80
C HIS A 200 -7.25 13.07 2.68
N LEU A 201 -8.44 13.39 2.18
CA LEU A 201 -9.70 13.20 2.89
C LEU A 201 -10.67 12.41 2.01
N GLY A 202 -11.11 11.27 2.53
CA GLY A 202 -12.16 10.43 1.98
C GLY A 202 -13.36 10.43 2.91
N PHE A 203 -14.54 10.26 2.35
CA PHE A 203 -15.82 10.33 3.07
C PHE A 203 -16.70 9.09 2.85
N LEU A 204 -16.15 8.08 2.18
CA LEU A 204 -16.78 6.80 1.88
C LEU A 204 -15.74 5.68 2.00
N ASN A 205 -16.20 4.51 2.42
CA ASN A 205 -15.48 3.25 2.29
C ASN A 205 -16.46 2.21 1.75
N GLU A 206 -16.09 1.54 0.68
CA GLU A 206 -16.88 0.47 0.04
C GLU A 206 -18.36 0.81 -0.04
N PRO A 207 -18.73 1.96 -0.68
CA PRO A 207 -20.11 2.41 -0.76
C PRO A 207 -21.03 1.46 -1.55
N ASP A 208 -20.46 0.45 -2.20
CA ASP A 208 -21.12 -0.67 -2.86
C ASP A 208 -21.42 -1.86 -1.93
N TYR A 209 -20.99 -1.81 -0.66
CA TYR A 209 -21.17 -2.86 0.34
C TYR A 209 -21.96 -2.37 1.56
N SER A 210 -22.92 -3.19 2.02
CA SER A 210 -23.69 -2.96 3.25
C SER A 210 -23.19 -3.92 4.32
N ALA A 211 -22.22 -3.47 5.11
CA ALA A 211 -21.58 -4.26 6.14
C ALA A 211 -22.35 -4.27 7.47
N SER A 212 -22.16 -5.30 8.30
CA SER A 212 -22.66 -5.32 9.68
C SER A 212 -21.96 -4.30 10.61
N TYR A 213 -20.83 -3.75 10.16
CA TYR A 213 -20.07 -2.67 10.78
C TYR A 213 -20.27 -1.35 10.03
N ALA A 214 -19.55 -0.29 10.43
CA ALA A 214 -19.66 1.05 9.88
C ALA A 214 -19.59 1.03 8.35
N SER A 215 -20.68 1.45 7.69
CA SER A 215 -20.81 1.44 6.24
C SER A 215 -21.82 2.48 5.79
N MET A 216 -21.53 3.19 4.69
CA MET A 216 -22.43 4.18 4.10
C MET A 216 -22.41 4.09 2.59
N GLN A 217 -23.58 3.84 2.02
CA GLN A 217 -23.75 3.59 0.60
C GLN A 217 -23.80 4.89 -0.21
N SER A 218 -23.31 4.81 -1.44
CA SER A 218 -23.35 5.91 -2.39
C SER A 218 -23.10 5.42 -3.82
N SER A 219 -23.85 5.95 -4.78
CA SER A 219 -23.45 5.97 -6.19
C SER A 219 -22.36 7.03 -6.44
N GLY A 220 -21.74 7.03 -7.61
CA GLY A 220 -20.81 8.11 -8.00
C GLY A 220 -21.53 9.45 -8.20
N THR A 221 -22.80 9.46 -8.62
CA THR A 221 -23.61 10.69 -8.70
C THR A 221 -23.90 11.27 -7.32
N GLN A 222 -24.27 10.43 -6.35
CA GLN A 222 -24.49 10.86 -4.96
C GLN A 222 -23.18 11.32 -4.30
N ALA A 223 -22.06 10.64 -4.59
CA ALA A 223 -20.75 11.08 -4.14
C ALA A 223 -20.43 12.48 -4.69
N ALA A 224 -20.75 12.75 -5.95
CA ALA A 224 -20.58 14.08 -6.55
C ALA A 224 -21.43 15.17 -5.88
N ASP A 225 -22.63 14.85 -5.39
CA ASP A 225 -23.45 15.80 -4.60
C ASP A 225 -22.71 16.25 -3.35
N PHE A 226 -22.10 15.30 -2.63
CA PHE A 226 -21.35 15.61 -1.42
C PHE A 226 -20.00 16.28 -1.72
N ILE A 227 -19.27 15.86 -2.75
CA ILE A 227 -18.00 16.50 -3.17
C ILE A 227 -18.19 18.00 -3.43
N LYS A 228 -19.31 18.39 -4.05
CA LYS A 228 -19.67 19.79 -4.33
C LYS A 228 -19.99 20.61 -3.07
N VAL A 229 -20.30 19.95 -1.96
CA VAL A 229 -20.46 20.59 -0.63
C VAL A 229 -19.13 20.59 0.13
N LEU A 230 -18.41 19.48 0.12
CA LEU A 230 -17.16 19.31 0.86
C LEU A 230 -16.06 20.25 0.35
N SER A 231 -15.88 20.36 -0.97
CA SER A 231 -14.83 21.20 -1.56
C SER A 231 -14.88 22.68 -1.15
N PRO A 232 -16.02 23.40 -1.29
CA PRO A 232 -16.11 24.77 -0.80
C PRO A 232 -16.01 24.87 0.73
N THR A 233 -16.42 23.84 1.47
CA THR A 233 -16.29 23.81 2.93
C THR A 233 -14.83 23.75 3.38
N LEU A 234 -14.01 22.88 2.75
CA LEU A 234 -12.56 22.85 2.98
C LEU A 234 -11.92 24.20 2.65
N LYS A 235 -12.31 24.82 1.52
CA LYS A 235 -11.81 26.14 1.14
C LYS A 235 -12.15 27.22 2.17
N ALA A 236 -13.40 27.24 2.66
CA ALA A 236 -13.84 28.19 3.67
C ALA A 236 -13.09 28.02 5.01
N ALA A 237 -12.64 26.81 5.32
CA ALA A 237 -11.83 26.48 6.49
C ALA A 237 -10.30 26.69 6.29
N ASN A 238 -9.86 27.23 5.14
CA ASN A 238 -8.45 27.36 4.77
C ASN A 238 -7.69 26.01 4.69
N LEU A 239 -8.38 24.93 4.31
CA LEU A 239 -7.83 23.58 4.13
C LEU A 239 -7.67 23.22 2.65
N THR A 240 -7.24 24.16 1.81
CA THR A 240 -7.14 23.98 0.35
C THR A 240 -6.08 22.97 -0.09
N ASP A 241 -5.12 22.66 0.79
CA ASP A 241 -4.06 21.67 0.54
C ASP A 241 -4.52 20.23 0.83
N VAL A 242 -5.73 20.05 1.40
CA VAL A 242 -6.31 18.73 1.65
C VAL A 242 -7.02 18.25 0.38
N GLY A 243 -6.47 17.21 -0.24
CA GLY A 243 -7.06 16.61 -1.43
C GLY A 243 -8.25 15.72 -1.11
N ILE A 244 -9.39 15.93 -1.78
CA ILE A 244 -10.54 15.02 -1.66
C ILE A 244 -10.28 13.76 -2.48
N THR A 245 -10.50 12.59 -1.88
CA THR A 245 -10.43 11.29 -2.54
C THR A 245 -11.83 10.68 -2.68
N CYS A 246 -12.02 9.85 -3.71
CA CYS A 246 -13.23 9.04 -3.83
C CYS A 246 -13.01 7.82 -4.74
N CYS A 247 -13.61 6.67 -4.48
CA CYS A 247 -14.63 6.44 -3.44
C CYS A 247 -14.32 5.25 -2.54
N ASP A 248 -13.12 4.67 -2.66
CA ASP A 248 -12.72 3.46 -1.96
C ASP A 248 -13.74 2.32 -2.21
N ALA A 249 -14.26 2.19 -3.43
CA ALA A 249 -15.18 1.09 -3.79
C ALA A 249 -14.51 -0.27 -3.56
N GLU A 250 -15.31 -1.28 -3.17
CA GLU A 250 -14.83 -2.62 -2.77
C GLU A 250 -14.00 -3.31 -3.86
N GLY A 251 -14.24 -2.95 -5.13
CA GLY A 251 -13.45 -3.41 -6.25
C GLY A 251 -13.30 -2.39 -7.38
N TRP A 252 -12.25 -2.62 -8.17
CA TRP A 252 -11.83 -1.78 -9.27
C TRP A 252 -12.92 -1.52 -10.30
N SER A 253 -13.72 -2.52 -10.62
CA SER A 253 -14.76 -2.42 -11.66
C SER A 253 -15.90 -1.50 -11.23
N THR A 254 -16.29 -1.54 -9.96
CA THR A 254 -17.23 -0.59 -9.38
C THR A 254 -16.64 0.82 -9.41
N GLN A 255 -15.36 0.97 -9.00
CA GLN A 255 -14.72 2.28 -9.00
C GLN A 255 -14.63 2.90 -10.40
N VAL A 256 -14.39 2.11 -11.45
CA VAL A 256 -14.43 2.59 -12.85
C VAL A 256 -15.80 3.21 -13.16
N SER A 257 -16.89 2.53 -12.77
CA SER A 257 -18.26 3.00 -13.00
C SER A 257 -18.57 4.27 -12.19
N MET A 258 -18.21 4.30 -10.91
CA MET A 258 -18.38 5.48 -10.05
C MET A 258 -17.60 6.69 -10.59
N THR A 259 -16.38 6.47 -11.09
CA THR A 259 -15.56 7.52 -11.68
C THR A 259 -16.25 8.16 -12.89
N GLN A 260 -16.88 7.38 -13.77
CA GLN A 260 -17.64 7.97 -14.90
C GLN A 260 -18.87 8.75 -14.45
N GLN A 261 -19.56 8.31 -13.39
CA GLN A 261 -20.69 9.04 -12.82
C GLN A 261 -20.25 10.38 -12.21
N ILE A 262 -19.14 10.39 -11.47
CA ILE A 262 -18.54 11.61 -10.89
C ILE A 262 -18.14 12.60 -11.98
N LYS A 263 -17.52 12.09 -13.06
CA LYS A 263 -17.16 12.90 -14.25
C LYS A 263 -18.39 13.50 -14.90
N SER A 264 -19.41 12.69 -15.16
CA SER A 264 -20.68 13.14 -15.76
C SER A 264 -21.40 14.18 -14.89
N ALA A 265 -21.28 14.06 -13.57
CA ALA A 265 -21.81 15.03 -12.61
C ALA A 265 -20.93 16.29 -12.46
N GLY A 266 -19.78 16.39 -13.15
CA GLY A 266 -18.90 17.57 -13.14
C GLY A 266 -18.10 17.76 -11.85
N ALA A 267 -17.85 16.69 -11.08
CA ALA A 267 -17.14 16.75 -9.80
C ALA A 267 -15.70 16.21 -9.86
N GLU A 268 -15.26 15.61 -10.97
CA GLU A 268 -13.88 15.08 -11.11
C GLU A 268 -12.81 16.15 -10.84
N SER A 269 -13.09 17.42 -11.20
CA SER A 269 -12.12 18.49 -11.04
C SER A 269 -11.80 18.84 -9.59
N LEU A 270 -12.69 18.45 -8.67
CA LEU A 270 -12.61 18.72 -7.23
C LEU A 270 -11.87 17.63 -6.46
N LEU A 271 -11.48 16.54 -7.14
CA LEU A 271 -10.75 15.43 -6.55
C LEU A 271 -9.24 15.58 -6.77
N SER A 272 -8.44 15.13 -5.80
CA SER A 272 -7.00 14.96 -5.95
C SER A 272 -6.64 13.57 -6.49
N ALA A 273 -7.39 12.54 -6.05
CA ALA A 273 -7.19 11.16 -6.47
C ALA A 273 -8.51 10.38 -6.54
N ILE A 274 -8.55 9.41 -7.46
CA ILE A 274 -9.53 8.33 -7.48
C ILE A 274 -8.97 7.17 -6.64
N THR A 275 -9.79 6.59 -5.77
CA THR A 275 -9.39 5.53 -4.83
C THR A 275 -10.24 4.29 -5.00
N SER A 276 -9.64 3.11 -4.91
CA SER A 276 -10.31 1.81 -5.07
C SER A 276 -9.70 0.76 -4.16
N HIS A 277 -10.51 -0.19 -3.70
CA HIS A 277 -10.03 -1.44 -3.14
C HIS A 277 -9.87 -2.49 -4.25
N SER A 278 -9.59 -3.74 -3.87
CA SER A 278 -9.32 -4.83 -4.80
C SER A 278 -9.96 -6.17 -4.41
N TYR A 279 -10.95 -6.16 -3.52
CA TYR A 279 -11.54 -7.40 -2.98
C TYR A 279 -12.46 -8.10 -3.99
N THR A 280 -13.40 -7.38 -4.59
CA THR A 280 -14.35 -7.96 -5.57
C THR A 280 -13.83 -7.93 -6.99
N SER A 281 -12.94 -7.00 -7.32
CA SER A 281 -12.17 -7.00 -8.56
C SER A 281 -10.84 -6.25 -8.39
N GLY A 282 -9.74 -6.88 -8.78
CA GLY A 282 -8.41 -6.26 -8.73
C GLY A 282 -8.17 -5.29 -9.90
N PRO A 283 -7.06 -4.53 -9.87
CA PRO A 283 -6.74 -3.55 -10.91
C PRO A 283 -6.57 -4.20 -12.28
N SER A 284 -7.50 -3.95 -13.20
CA SER A 284 -7.57 -4.60 -14.52
C SER A 284 -7.07 -3.73 -15.68
N GLY A 285 -6.65 -2.50 -15.38
CA GLY A 285 -6.17 -1.50 -16.33
C GLY A 285 -6.40 -0.09 -15.79
N PRO A 286 -5.87 0.95 -16.46
CA PRO A 286 -6.01 2.33 -15.99
C PRO A 286 -7.47 2.78 -15.95
N ILE A 287 -7.86 3.44 -14.85
CA ILE A 287 -9.16 4.13 -14.80
C ILE A 287 -9.08 5.38 -15.68
N SER A 288 -10.08 5.60 -16.54
CA SER A 288 -10.15 6.78 -17.41
C SER A 288 -10.49 8.04 -16.61
N THR A 289 -9.46 8.66 -16.05
CA THR A 289 -9.51 9.90 -15.27
C THR A 289 -8.27 10.76 -15.53
N SER A 290 -8.39 12.06 -15.29
CA SER A 290 -7.25 13.00 -15.24
C SER A 290 -6.55 13.04 -13.88
N ARG A 291 -7.11 12.36 -12.87
CA ARG A 291 -6.60 12.34 -11.49
C ARG A 291 -5.65 11.17 -11.28
N LYS A 292 -4.84 11.27 -10.23
CA LYS A 292 -4.06 10.12 -9.77
C LYS A 292 -5.02 9.01 -9.31
N VAL A 293 -4.57 7.76 -9.40
CA VAL A 293 -5.36 6.62 -8.97
C VAL A 293 -4.60 5.87 -7.88
N TRP A 294 -5.25 5.60 -6.76
CA TRP A 294 -4.67 4.84 -5.65
C TRP A 294 -5.45 3.56 -5.46
N GLN A 295 -4.73 2.46 -5.26
CA GLN A 295 -5.29 1.30 -4.59
C GLN A 295 -5.13 1.54 -3.08
N THR A 296 -6.25 1.61 -2.33
CA THR A 296 -6.25 2.12 -0.95
C THR A 296 -6.51 1.08 0.12
N GLU A 297 -6.97 -0.11 -0.26
CA GLU A 297 -7.12 -1.25 0.66
C GLU A 297 -7.16 -2.58 -0.08
N TYR A 298 -6.36 -3.53 0.39
CA TYR A 298 -6.43 -4.93 -0.01
C TYR A 298 -5.70 -5.79 1.01
N GLY A 299 -6.22 -6.98 1.28
CA GLY A 299 -5.65 -7.96 2.20
C GLY A 299 -6.11 -9.37 1.83
N ASP A 300 -5.36 -10.38 2.27
CA ASP A 300 -5.85 -11.76 2.24
C ASP A 300 -6.65 -12.01 3.52
N LEU A 301 -7.97 -11.84 3.41
CA LEU A 301 -8.89 -11.88 4.55
C LEU A 301 -9.12 -13.29 5.11
N ASN A 302 -8.87 -14.33 4.30
CA ASN A 302 -9.31 -15.68 4.63
C ASN A 302 -8.15 -16.69 4.75
N GLY A 303 -7.00 -16.42 4.12
CA GLY A 303 -5.87 -17.33 4.14
C GLY A 303 -5.22 -17.44 5.51
N ALA A 304 -4.75 -18.64 5.84
CA ALA A 304 -4.02 -18.90 7.07
C ALA A 304 -2.71 -18.12 7.12
N TRP A 305 -2.36 -17.60 8.31
CA TRP A 305 -1.18 -16.80 8.56
C TRP A 305 0.08 -17.48 8.02
N THR A 306 0.79 -16.78 7.14
CA THR A 306 2.06 -17.24 6.58
C THR A 306 3.10 -16.14 6.59
N THR A 307 4.33 -16.54 6.84
CA THR A 307 5.54 -15.72 6.67
C THR A 307 6.33 -16.12 5.43
N ALA A 308 5.80 -17.02 4.58
CA ALA A 308 6.50 -17.48 3.39
C ALA A 308 6.52 -16.42 2.28
N TRP A 309 7.62 -16.36 1.53
CA TRP A 309 7.69 -15.56 0.31
C TRP A 309 7.06 -16.31 -0.86
N HIS A 310 7.38 -17.60 -1.00
CA HIS A 310 6.77 -18.48 -1.97
C HIS A 310 6.75 -19.93 -1.48
N GLY A 311 5.62 -20.62 -1.68
CA GLY A 311 5.46 -22.05 -1.43
C GLY A 311 4.68 -22.70 -2.56
N SER A 312 3.38 -22.46 -2.61
CA SER A 312 2.47 -22.97 -3.65
C SER A 312 1.75 -21.85 -4.41
N GLY A 313 2.13 -20.58 -4.18
CA GLY A 313 1.46 -19.42 -4.78
C GLY A 313 0.19 -19.01 -4.03
N GLY A 314 0.12 -19.27 -2.72
CA GLY A 314 -1.01 -18.87 -1.88
C GLY A 314 -1.24 -17.35 -1.84
N ALA A 315 -2.47 -16.94 -1.54
CA ALA A 315 -2.88 -15.53 -1.50
C ALA A 315 -2.11 -14.69 -0.46
N GLY A 316 -1.65 -15.32 0.62
CA GLY A 316 -0.84 -14.68 1.67
C GLY A 316 0.66 -14.62 1.40
N GLU A 317 1.17 -15.22 0.33
CA GLU A 317 2.62 -15.32 0.10
C GLU A 317 3.23 -14.01 -0.41
N GLY A 318 4.45 -13.68 0.01
CA GLY A 318 5.12 -12.43 -0.38
C GLY A 318 5.22 -12.22 -1.90
N LEU A 319 5.51 -13.26 -2.67
CA LEU A 319 5.60 -13.19 -4.13
C LEU A 319 4.25 -12.84 -4.77
N THR A 320 3.14 -13.34 -4.22
CA THR A 320 1.78 -12.96 -4.67
C THR A 320 1.57 -11.47 -4.52
N TRP A 321 1.98 -10.90 -3.38
CA TRP A 321 1.87 -9.46 -3.11
C TRP A 321 2.80 -8.62 -3.96
N ALA A 322 4.02 -9.07 -4.23
CA ALA A 322 4.91 -8.40 -5.19
C ALA A 322 4.27 -8.31 -6.59
N ASN A 323 3.57 -9.36 -7.01
CA ASN A 323 2.84 -9.38 -8.28
C ASN A 323 1.58 -8.50 -8.28
N ASN A 324 0.84 -8.45 -7.17
CA ASN A 324 -0.33 -7.56 -7.03
C ASN A 324 0.07 -6.09 -7.12
N ILE A 325 1.15 -5.70 -6.42
CA ILE A 325 1.72 -4.35 -6.49
C ILE A 325 2.17 -4.05 -7.92
N TYR A 326 2.93 -4.96 -8.55
CA TYR A 326 3.35 -4.79 -9.95
C TYR A 326 2.15 -4.54 -10.87
N ASN A 327 1.09 -5.35 -10.75
CA ASN A 327 -0.09 -5.22 -11.60
C ASN A 327 -0.78 -3.86 -11.41
N ALA A 328 -0.95 -3.40 -10.18
CA ALA A 328 -1.54 -2.10 -9.90
C ALA A 328 -0.70 -0.93 -10.44
N ILE A 329 0.61 -0.94 -10.18
CA ILE A 329 1.49 0.18 -10.54
C ILE A 329 1.79 0.18 -12.05
N VAL A 330 2.11 -0.97 -12.64
CA VAL A 330 2.58 -1.05 -14.03
C VAL A 330 1.42 -1.17 -15.01
N ASN A 331 0.44 -2.03 -14.72
CA ASN A 331 -0.64 -2.32 -15.67
C ASN A 331 -1.87 -1.42 -15.46
N ALA A 332 -2.15 -1.02 -14.20
CA ALA A 332 -3.30 -0.17 -13.88
C ALA A 332 -2.95 1.30 -13.60
N ASN A 333 -1.67 1.67 -13.75
CA ASN A 333 -1.20 3.05 -13.64
C ASN A 333 -1.48 3.73 -12.28
N CYS A 334 -1.52 2.95 -11.19
CA CYS A 334 -1.68 3.50 -9.85
C CYS A 334 -0.47 4.35 -9.42
N SER A 335 -0.75 5.45 -8.72
CA SER A 335 0.24 6.31 -8.05
C SER A 335 0.51 5.90 -6.59
N ALA A 336 -0.37 5.10 -5.99
CA ALA A 336 -0.15 4.50 -4.68
C ALA A 336 -0.77 3.11 -4.54
N TYR A 337 -0.23 2.33 -3.61
CA TYR A 337 -0.74 1.02 -3.24
C TYR A 337 -0.66 0.82 -1.72
N LEU A 338 -1.81 0.55 -1.10
CA LEU A 338 -1.94 0.40 0.34
C LEU A 338 -2.45 -1.02 0.67
N TYR A 339 -1.77 -1.65 1.62
CA TYR A 339 -2.30 -2.84 2.28
C TYR A 339 -3.51 -2.48 3.16
N TRP A 340 -4.25 -3.50 3.63
CA TRP A 340 -5.27 -3.29 4.65
C TRP A 340 -4.65 -2.89 6.00
N VAL A 341 -4.39 -3.82 6.92
CA VAL A 341 -3.82 -3.48 8.23
C VAL A 341 -2.34 -3.82 8.31
N ALA A 342 -1.56 -2.97 8.95
CA ALA A 342 -0.17 -3.33 9.24
C ALA A 342 -0.10 -4.37 10.36
N THR A 343 -0.82 -4.14 11.47
CA THR A 343 -0.77 -5.03 12.63
C THR A 343 -2.12 -5.65 12.99
N GLN A 344 -2.11 -6.94 13.35
CA GLN A 344 -3.27 -7.63 13.93
C GLN A 344 -2.84 -8.92 14.64
N GLY A 345 -3.61 -9.37 15.62
CA GLY A 345 -3.53 -10.74 16.15
C GLY A 345 -4.14 -11.80 15.21
N GLY A 346 -4.49 -12.95 15.78
CA GLY A 346 -5.21 -14.03 15.08
C GLY A 346 -4.38 -14.76 14.01
N SER A 347 -4.97 -15.75 13.35
CA SER A 347 -4.28 -16.71 12.49
C SER A 347 -4.53 -16.54 10.99
N THR A 348 -4.99 -15.36 10.55
CA THR A 348 -5.29 -15.00 9.15
C THR A 348 -4.20 -14.12 8.52
N ASN A 349 -4.24 -13.84 7.21
CA ASN A 349 -3.25 -13.00 6.52
C ASN A 349 -3.61 -11.51 6.42
N GLU A 350 -4.69 -11.06 7.07
CA GLU A 350 -5.21 -9.68 7.01
C GLU A 350 -4.17 -8.58 7.34
N LYS A 351 -3.10 -8.97 8.04
CA LYS A 351 -2.03 -8.09 8.51
C LYS A 351 -0.68 -8.35 7.85
N LEU A 352 0.19 -7.34 7.87
CA LEU A 352 1.60 -7.47 7.49
C LEU A 352 2.48 -8.00 8.63
N ILE A 353 2.16 -7.64 9.87
CA ILE A 353 2.87 -7.99 11.10
C ILE A 353 1.84 -8.57 12.08
N GLN A 354 2.07 -9.81 12.54
CA GLN A 354 1.26 -10.41 13.58
C GLN A 354 1.77 -9.98 14.95
N ILE A 355 0.87 -9.50 15.81
CA ILE A 355 1.12 -9.26 17.24
C ILE A 355 0.18 -10.17 18.02
N ASP A 356 0.71 -11.18 18.69
CA ASP A 356 -0.11 -12.11 19.49
C ASP A 356 -0.42 -11.57 20.89
N SER A 357 -1.26 -12.30 21.64
CA SER A 357 -1.65 -11.93 23.01
C SER A 357 -0.52 -11.96 24.03
N SER A 358 0.63 -12.57 23.68
CA SER A 358 1.86 -12.59 24.49
C SER A 358 2.86 -11.52 24.02
N ASN A 359 2.42 -10.57 23.18
CA ASN A 359 3.24 -9.52 22.58
C ASN A 359 4.37 -10.05 21.68
N ASN A 360 4.27 -11.27 21.14
CA ASN A 360 5.23 -11.74 20.14
C ASN A 360 4.94 -11.09 18.80
N VAL A 361 6.00 -10.69 18.10
CA VAL A 361 5.93 -10.00 16.81
C VAL A 361 6.45 -10.94 15.74
N ALA A 362 5.62 -11.26 14.75
CA ALA A 362 6.01 -12.03 13.57
C ALA A 362 5.78 -11.23 12.29
N VAL A 363 6.80 -11.13 11.45
CA VAL A 363 6.78 -10.32 10.22
C VAL A 363 6.53 -11.20 9.01
N SER A 364 5.57 -10.84 8.17
CA SER A 364 5.30 -11.55 6.92
C SER A 364 6.23 -11.10 5.80
N LYS A 365 6.46 -11.99 4.82
CA LYS A 365 7.11 -11.61 3.55
C LYS A 365 6.26 -10.68 2.68
N ARG A 366 4.99 -10.46 3.02
CA ARG A 366 4.17 -9.41 2.39
C ARG A 366 4.73 -8.04 2.73
N LEU A 367 5.16 -7.80 3.97
CA LEU A 367 5.85 -6.56 4.36
C LEU A 367 7.10 -6.34 3.50
N TRP A 368 7.91 -7.38 3.31
CA TRP A 368 9.14 -7.30 2.51
C TRP A 368 8.89 -7.19 1.00
N ALA A 369 7.76 -7.68 0.51
CA ALA A 369 7.29 -7.38 -0.83
C ALA A 369 7.05 -5.88 -0.99
N PHE A 370 6.33 -5.24 -0.06
CA PHE A 370 6.17 -3.78 -0.04
C PHE A 370 7.49 -3.05 0.12
N ALA A 371 8.39 -3.52 1.00
CA ALA A 371 9.67 -2.86 1.27
C ALA A 371 10.55 -2.72 0.02
N ASN A 372 10.53 -3.71 -0.89
CA ASN A 372 11.23 -3.62 -2.18
C ASN A 372 10.77 -2.46 -3.05
N TRP A 373 9.50 -2.07 -2.95
CA TRP A 373 8.98 -0.91 -3.65
C TRP A 373 9.21 0.35 -2.81
N SER A 374 8.63 0.37 -1.62
CA SER A 374 8.48 1.54 -0.78
C SER A 374 9.81 2.18 -0.38
N ARG A 375 10.87 1.41 -0.09
CA ARG A 375 12.17 2.00 0.27
C ARG A 375 12.87 2.70 -0.89
N PHE A 376 12.61 2.27 -2.13
CA PHE A 376 13.38 2.72 -3.30
C PHE A 376 12.56 3.53 -4.30
N VAL A 377 11.24 3.52 -4.19
CA VAL A 377 10.31 4.34 -4.98
C VAL A 377 9.68 5.36 -4.03
N ARG A 378 10.38 6.47 -3.83
CA ARG A 378 10.01 7.48 -2.83
C ARG A 378 8.94 8.45 -3.39
N PRO A 379 8.18 9.14 -2.52
CA PRO A 379 7.18 10.11 -2.97
C PRO A 379 7.77 11.14 -3.95
N GLY A 380 7.07 11.35 -5.05
CA GLY A 380 7.53 12.19 -6.16
C GLY A 380 8.32 11.44 -7.25
N ALA A 381 8.67 10.17 -7.04
CA ALA A 381 9.29 9.37 -8.08
C ALA A 381 8.38 9.25 -9.30
N VAL A 382 8.96 9.27 -10.50
CA VAL A 382 8.22 9.13 -11.75
C VAL A 382 8.50 7.76 -12.34
N ARG A 383 7.45 7.00 -12.65
CA ARG A 383 7.62 5.72 -13.35
C ARG A 383 8.13 5.98 -14.76
N VAL A 384 9.14 5.24 -15.17
CA VAL A 384 9.74 5.31 -16.50
C VAL A 384 9.63 3.98 -17.23
N GLN A 385 9.87 4.00 -18.54
CA GLN A 385 9.67 2.83 -19.37
C GLN A 385 10.70 1.73 -19.10
N THR A 386 10.20 0.50 -19.03
CA THR A 386 10.97 -0.75 -19.13
C THR A 386 10.53 -1.52 -20.38
N GLN A 387 11.47 -2.19 -21.06
CA GLN A 387 11.19 -3.04 -22.22
C GLN A 387 12.15 -4.24 -22.28
N GLY A 388 11.71 -5.31 -22.94
CA GLY A 388 12.53 -6.50 -23.18
C GLY A 388 12.55 -7.48 -21.99
N GLY A 389 13.11 -8.66 -22.25
CA GLY A 389 13.20 -9.73 -21.27
C GLY A 389 11.86 -10.46 -21.02
N SER A 390 11.93 -11.55 -20.26
CA SER A 390 10.77 -12.37 -19.87
C SER A 390 10.33 -12.14 -18.42
N LEU A 391 11.11 -11.40 -17.64
CA LEU A 391 10.81 -11.06 -16.25
C LEU A 391 9.90 -9.84 -16.16
N LYS A 392 9.12 -9.75 -15.08
CA LYS A 392 8.33 -8.55 -14.79
C LYS A 392 9.26 -7.45 -14.31
N THR A 393 9.23 -6.30 -14.97
CA THR A 393 10.16 -5.19 -14.71
C THR A 393 9.46 -3.86 -14.62
N SER A 394 9.90 -3.02 -13.69
CA SER A 394 9.48 -1.62 -13.56
C SER A 394 10.66 -0.76 -13.17
N ALA A 395 10.61 0.53 -13.49
CA ALA A 395 11.67 1.47 -13.16
C ALA A 395 11.10 2.84 -12.77
N PHE A 396 11.77 3.52 -11.85
CA PHE A 396 11.33 4.78 -11.27
C PHE A 396 12.51 5.73 -11.06
N LYS A 397 12.40 6.95 -11.58
CA LYS A 397 13.36 8.02 -11.32
C LYS A 397 12.89 8.81 -10.09
N ASN A 398 13.64 8.73 -9.00
CA ASN A 398 13.35 9.47 -7.77
C ASN A 398 13.73 10.95 -7.90
N VAL A 399 13.16 11.76 -7.00
CA VAL A 399 13.46 13.20 -6.90
C VAL A 399 14.92 13.45 -6.53
N ASP A 400 15.55 12.54 -5.77
CA ASP A 400 16.97 12.62 -5.40
C ASP A 400 17.93 12.23 -6.53
N GLY A 401 17.40 11.88 -7.72
CA GLY A 401 18.18 11.49 -8.88
C GLY A 401 18.47 10.00 -8.98
N THR A 402 18.17 9.18 -7.96
CA THR A 402 18.37 7.73 -8.04
C THR A 402 17.35 7.08 -8.99
N LEU A 403 17.75 5.99 -9.62
CA LEU A 403 16.89 5.15 -10.46
C LEU A 403 16.69 3.79 -9.79
N ALA A 404 15.46 3.47 -9.41
CA ALA A 404 15.12 2.18 -8.83
C ALA A 404 14.48 1.28 -9.89
N VAL A 405 15.05 0.10 -10.13
CA VAL A 405 14.55 -0.90 -11.10
C VAL A 405 14.17 -2.17 -10.35
N GLN A 406 12.88 -2.48 -10.31
CA GLN A 406 12.36 -3.70 -9.69
C GLN A 406 12.25 -4.80 -10.74
N VAL A 407 12.71 -6.00 -10.40
CA VAL A 407 12.64 -7.19 -11.24
C VAL A 407 12.06 -8.34 -10.44
N ILE A 408 10.95 -8.91 -10.92
CA ILE A 408 10.28 -10.06 -10.29
C ILE A 408 10.43 -11.27 -11.21
N ASN A 409 11.00 -12.35 -10.66
CA ASN A 409 11.09 -13.65 -11.32
C ASN A 409 10.07 -14.61 -10.72
N THR A 410 9.02 -14.91 -11.49
CA THR A 410 7.99 -15.89 -11.12
C THR A 410 8.32 -17.30 -11.62
N GLY A 411 9.44 -17.48 -12.33
CA GLY A 411 9.91 -18.80 -12.74
C GLY A 411 10.73 -19.48 -11.65
N SER A 412 10.86 -20.80 -11.73
CA SER A 412 11.63 -21.60 -10.75
C SER A 412 13.15 -21.51 -10.94
N SER A 413 13.62 -21.09 -12.12
CA SER A 413 15.03 -21.01 -12.44
C SER A 413 15.57 -19.60 -12.24
N ALA A 414 16.81 -19.49 -11.77
CA ALA A 414 17.51 -18.21 -11.69
C ALA A 414 17.74 -17.63 -13.09
N ALA A 415 17.60 -16.31 -13.21
CA ALA A 415 17.84 -15.55 -14.43
C ALA A 415 18.94 -14.52 -14.21
N SER A 416 19.93 -14.51 -15.10
CA SER A 416 20.88 -13.40 -15.17
C SER A 416 20.22 -12.23 -15.90
N VAL A 417 20.38 -11.01 -15.40
CA VAL A 417 19.83 -9.79 -16.00
C VAL A 417 20.93 -8.86 -16.50
N SER A 418 20.67 -8.21 -17.64
CA SER A 418 21.46 -7.12 -18.20
C SER A 418 20.52 -5.96 -18.49
N ILE A 419 20.71 -4.85 -17.79
CA ILE A 419 19.82 -3.69 -17.81
C ILE A 419 20.57 -2.51 -18.45
N ALA A 420 20.19 -2.17 -19.68
CA ALA A 420 20.70 -1.01 -20.40
C ALA A 420 19.92 0.24 -19.98
N LEU A 421 20.63 1.32 -19.67
CA LEU A 421 20.05 2.59 -19.23
C LEU A 421 20.10 3.62 -20.36
N GLN A 422 18.94 4.16 -20.75
CA GLN A 422 18.79 5.23 -21.74
C GLN A 422 18.29 6.51 -21.06
N GLY A 423 18.96 7.63 -21.35
CA GLY A 423 18.69 8.93 -20.73
C GLY A 423 19.17 9.05 -19.26
N PHE A 424 19.97 8.10 -18.79
CA PHE A 424 20.49 8.08 -17.42
C PHE A 424 21.93 7.55 -17.39
N ASN A 425 22.86 8.31 -16.80
CA ASN A 425 24.25 7.90 -16.65
C ASN A 425 24.49 7.31 -15.27
N GLY A 426 24.29 5.99 -15.15
CA GLY A 426 24.53 5.26 -13.91
C GLY A 426 26.02 5.06 -13.63
N THR A 427 26.45 5.33 -12.40
CA THR A 427 27.85 5.19 -11.95
C THR A 427 28.04 4.18 -10.83
N ALA A 428 26.99 3.89 -10.06
CA ALA A 428 27.00 2.89 -9.00
C ALA A 428 25.64 2.19 -8.92
N VAL A 429 25.63 0.94 -8.43
CA VAL A 429 24.41 0.17 -8.23
C VAL A 429 24.46 -0.62 -6.92
N ALA A 430 23.34 -0.65 -6.21
CA ALA A 430 23.09 -1.56 -5.09
C ALA A 430 21.93 -2.51 -5.43
N GLY A 431 22.11 -3.80 -5.16
CA GLY A 431 21.07 -4.82 -5.35
C GLY A 431 20.43 -5.22 -4.01
N TRP A 432 19.12 -5.39 -3.99
CA TRP A 432 18.36 -5.81 -2.80
C TRP A 432 17.41 -6.95 -3.16
N ILE A 433 17.52 -8.09 -2.49
CA ILE A 433 16.75 -9.30 -2.78
C ILE A 433 15.72 -9.61 -1.70
N THR A 434 14.55 -10.08 -2.12
CA THR A 434 13.61 -10.80 -1.24
C THR A 434 13.18 -12.10 -1.89
N ASP A 435 13.32 -13.17 -1.11
CA ASP A 435 12.92 -14.54 -1.43
C ASP A 435 12.55 -15.26 -0.12
N ASN A 436 12.48 -16.59 -0.12
CA ASN A 436 12.18 -17.36 1.10
C ASN A 436 13.23 -17.20 2.21
N THR A 437 14.49 -16.93 1.86
CA THR A 437 15.62 -16.88 2.80
C THR A 437 16.10 -15.45 3.10
N HIS A 438 15.69 -14.46 2.32
CA HIS A 438 16.15 -13.08 2.43
C HIS A 438 14.99 -12.10 2.65
N ASP A 439 15.15 -11.23 3.65
CA ASP A 439 14.24 -10.13 3.99
C ASP A 439 14.88 -8.82 3.54
N LEU A 440 14.68 -8.47 2.27
CA LEU A 440 15.29 -7.31 1.63
C LEU A 440 16.80 -7.18 1.93
N SER A 441 17.53 -8.28 1.72
CA SER A 441 18.96 -8.36 1.97
C SER A 441 19.77 -7.78 0.81
N SER A 442 20.98 -7.28 1.07
CA SER A 442 21.90 -6.90 0.00
C SER A 442 22.23 -8.10 -0.88
N THR A 443 22.31 -7.90 -2.20
CA THR A 443 22.76 -8.89 -3.18
C THR A 443 23.72 -8.27 -4.17
N THR A 444 24.52 -9.09 -4.85
CA THR A 444 25.52 -8.62 -5.79
C THR A 444 24.87 -8.05 -7.04
N ALA A 445 25.19 -6.79 -7.33
CA ALA A 445 24.90 -6.11 -8.58
C ALA A 445 26.17 -5.40 -9.06
N GLN A 446 26.33 -5.26 -10.37
CA GLN A 446 27.46 -4.57 -10.98
C GLN A 446 26.95 -3.58 -12.01
N ILE A 447 27.72 -2.52 -12.24
CA ILE A 447 27.50 -1.59 -13.34
C ILE A 447 28.80 -1.49 -14.15
N SER A 448 28.71 -1.68 -15.45
CA SER A 448 29.87 -1.59 -16.35
C SER A 448 30.30 -0.13 -16.56
N SER A 449 31.48 0.07 -17.12
CA SER A 449 31.94 1.39 -17.58
C SER A 449 31.04 2.01 -18.66
N THR A 450 30.22 1.21 -19.32
CA THR A 450 29.22 1.65 -20.31
C THR A 450 27.85 1.93 -19.69
N GLY A 451 27.71 1.87 -18.35
CA GLY A 451 26.46 2.14 -17.64
C GLY A 451 25.46 0.98 -17.64
N THR A 452 25.83 -0.22 -18.09
CA THR A 452 24.96 -1.40 -18.09
C THR A 452 24.96 -2.06 -16.71
N VAL A 453 23.79 -2.21 -16.10
CA VAL A 453 23.65 -2.90 -14.81
C VAL A 453 23.49 -4.41 -15.05
N THR A 454 24.21 -5.23 -14.30
CA THR A 454 24.09 -6.69 -14.32
C THR A 454 23.87 -7.27 -12.93
N GLY A 455 23.19 -8.41 -12.87
CA GLY A 455 22.92 -9.12 -11.63
C GLY A 455 22.20 -10.45 -11.87
N SER A 456 21.92 -11.18 -10.80
CA SER A 456 21.14 -12.43 -10.84
C SER A 456 19.84 -12.26 -10.06
N VAL A 457 18.73 -12.71 -10.64
CA VAL A 457 17.42 -12.78 -10.00
C VAL A 457 17.06 -14.25 -9.82
N PRO A 458 17.18 -14.81 -8.60
CA PRO A 458 16.83 -16.21 -8.34
C PRO A 458 15.40 -16.56 -8.73
N GLY A 459 15.13 -17.86 -8.86
CA GLY A 459 13.77 -18.33 -9.09
C GLY A 459 12.88 -17.96 -7.92
N TYR A 460 11.64 -17.54 -8.22
CA TYR A 460 10.67 -17.08 -7.23
C TYR A 460 11.24 -16.00 -6.31
N ALA A 461 11.89 -14.99 -6.86
CA ALA A 461 12.48 -13.89 -6.10
C ALA A 461 12.13 -12.53 -6.70
N MET A 462 12.26 -11.49 -5.89
CA MET A 462 12.25 -10.10 -6.32
C MET A 462 13.60 -9.46 -6.01
N VAL A 463 14.16 -8.75 -6.98
CA VAL A 463 15.38 -7.95 -6.79
C VAL A 463 15.14 -6.51 -7.22
N SER A 464 15.52 -5.57 -6.37
CA SER A 464 15.53 -4.14 -6.65
C SER A 464 16.97 -3.67 -6.90
N PHE A 465 17.23 -3.13 -8.08
CA PHE A 465 18.50 -2.50 -8.44
C PHE A 465 18.36 -0.98 -8.28
N VAL A 466 19.11 -0.40 -7.35
CA VAL A 466 19.10 1.04 -7.07
C VAL A 466 20.37 1.65 -7.63
N VAL A 467 20.22 2.44 -8.69
CA VAL A 467 21.32 3.03 -9.44
C VAL A 467 21.48 4.50 -9.03
N SER A 468 22.70 4.87 -8.68
CA SER A 468 23.09 6.28 -8.47
C SER A 468 23.76 6.80 -9.73
N GLY A 469 23.53 8.08 -10.05
CA GLY A 469 23.98 8.67 -11.31
C GLY A 469 23.28 10.00 -11.59
N SER A 470 23.41 10.48 -12.83
CA SER A 470 22.80 11.73 -13.31
C SER A 470 22.06 11.55 -14.63
#